data_AF-A0A8T4EFL9-F1
#
_entry.id   AF-A0A8T4EFL9-F1
#
_cell.length_a   1.000
_cell.length_b   1.000
_cell.length_c   1.000
_cell.angle_alpha   90.00
_cell.angle_beta   90.00
_cell.angle_gamma   90.00
#
_symmetry.space_group_name_H-M   'P 1'
#
loop_
_entity.id
_entity.type
_entity.pdbx_description
1 polymer ?
#
loop_
_entity_poly.entity_id
_entity_poly.type
_entity_poly.pdbx_seq_one_letter_code
_entity_poly.pdbx_strand_id
1 'polypeptide(L)'
;MKRAVLLVMFLMLFTLAYAQAPPPPPATPLLPSEGGGTSDSSEIDLENASVETGASVDTSQQSVEQQVAEQEQQQFEEEKEEIKEQAARQKESSNFWIIFVVIVSVLAVSAGAFFFWRAKKKNNVQQGLQTLNPQNTQPQQAQINPQVLQLKNYIMQNLKQGFSREQIVSVLLQSGYSQQMIDEAFKYV
;
A
#
# COMPACT_ATOMS: atom_id res chain seq x y z
N MET A 1 -10.57 -24.92 12.18
CA MET A 1 -9.10 -25.04 12.27
C MET A 1 -8.42 -25.23 10.91
N LYS A 2 -8.83 -26.19 10.07
CA LYS A 2 -8.20 -26.46 8.75
C LYS A 2 -8.01 -25.23 7.83
N ARG A 3 -8.97 -24.29 7.82
CA ARG A 3 -8.88 -23.05 7.00
C ARG A 3 -7.90 -22.00 7.54
N ALA A 4 -7.72 -21.95 8.86
CA ALA A 4 -6.75 -21.05 9.48
C ALA A 4 -5.31 -21.54 9.23
N VAL A 5 -5.10 -22.85 9.27
CA VAL A 5 -3.81 -23.47 8.94
C VAL A 5 -3.43 -23.22 7.48
N LEU A 6 -4.40 -23.32 6.56
CA LEU A 6 -4.19 -23.01 5.13
C LEU A 6 -3.79 -21.54 4.89
N LEU A 7 -4.41 -20.60 5.61
CA LEU A 7 -4.11 -19.17 5.48
C LEU A 7 -2.71 -18.84 6.03
N VAL A 8 -2.34 -19.41 7.18
CA VAL A 8 -0.99 -19.24 7.76
C VAL A 8 0.07 -19.87 6.85
N MET A 9 -0.21 -21.02 6.25
CA MET A 9 0.72 -21.68 5.34
C MET A 9 0.90 -20.88 4.03
N PHE A 10 -0.18 -20.29 3.50
CA PHE A 10 -0.10 -19.43 2.32
C PHE A 10 0.71 -18.16 2.59
N LEU A 11 0.56 -17.59 3.80
CA LEU A 11 1.29 -16.40 4.23
C LEU A 11 2.79 -16.67 4.43
N MET A 12 3.15 -17.84 4.99
CA MET A 12 4.53 -18.32 5.10
C MET A 12 5.21 -18.56 3.75
N LEU A 13 4.49 -19.15 2.78
CA LEU A 13 5.03 -19.37 1.43
C LEU A 13 5.26 -18.05 0.68
N PHE A 14 4.38 -17.07 0.87
CA PHE A 14 4.53 -15.76 0.24
C PHE A 14 5.73 -14.98 0.78
N THR A 15 6.06 -15.12 2.07
CA THR A 15 7.27 -14.53 2.65
C THR A 15 8.57 -15.19 2.19
N LEU A 16 8.56 -16.49 1.88
CA LEU A 16 9.77 -17.17 1.40
C LEU A 16 10.16 -16.74 -0.02
N ALA A 17 9.19 -16.36 -0.85
CA ALA A 17 9.44 -15.91 -2.22
C ALA A 17 10.15 -14.54 -2.29
N TYR A 18 10.09 -13.73 -1.23
CA TYR A 18 10.74 -12.41 -1.17
C TYR A 18 12.15 -12.44 -0.56
N ALA A 19 12.59 -13.57 -0.01
CA ALA A 19 13.91 -13.69 0.61
C ALA A 19 15.01 -14.12 -0.37
N GLN A 20 14.68 -14.46 -1.62
CA GLN A 20 15.69 -14.64 -2.65
C GLN A 20 16.18 -13.25 -3.09
N ALA A 21 17.33 -12.86 -2.54
CA ALA A 21 18.09 -11.73 -3.05
C ALA A 21 18.19 -11.86 -4.58
N PRO A 22 17.97 -10.76 -5.33
CA PRO A 22 18.07 -10.81 -6.78
C PRO A 22 19.43 -11.42 -7.17
N PRO A 23 19.47 -12.34 -8.15
CA PRO A 23 20.73 -12.95 -8.56
C PRO A 23 21.72 -11.84 -8.88
N PRO A 24 22.99 -11.97 -8.43
CA PRO A 24 24.00 -10.96 -8.70
C PRO A 24 24.08 -10.74 -10.21
N PRO A 25 24.28 -9.49 -10.66
CA PRO A 25 24.41 -9.19 -12.08
C PRO A 25 25.52 -10.08 -12.68
N PRO A 26 25.35 -10.52 -13.95
CA PRO A 26 26.37 -11.32 -14.63
C PRO A 26 27.70 -10.56 -14.57
N ALA A 27 28.77 -11.29 -14.22
CA ALA A 27 30.10 -10.73 -14.17
C ALA A 27 30.40 -10.06 -15.53
N THR A 28 30.58 -8.75 -15.49
CA THR A 28 30.95 -7.94 -16.65
C THR A 28 32.18 -8.57 -17.28
N PRO A 29 32.19 -8.85 -18.61
CA PRO A 29 33.39 -9.36 -19.27
C PRO A 29 34.54 -8.41 -18.96
N LEU A 30 35.57 -8.94 -18.29
CA LEU A 30 36.80 -8.19 -18.06
C LEU A 30 37.42 -7.90 -19.43
N LEU A 31 37.24 -6.66 -19.90
CA LEU A 31 38.01 -6.15 -21.01
C LEU A 31 39.50 -6.28 -20.65
N PRO A 32 40.34 -6.82 -21.56
CA PRO A 32 41.77 -6.90 -21.31
C PRO A 32 42.28 -5.49 -21.05
N SER A 33 42.79 -5.27 -19.84
CA SER A 33 43.50 -4.07 -19.45
C SER A 33 44.76 -3.99 -20.31
N GLU A 34 44.69 -3.27 -21.43
CA GLU A 34 45.88 -2.84 -22.17
C GLU A 34 46.63 -1.85 -21.28
N GLY A 35 47.60 -2.38 -20.53
CA GLY A 35 48.54 -1.60 -19.76
C GLY A 35 49.44 -0.81 -20.69
N GLY A 36 49.15 0.48 -20.82
CA GLY A 36 49.98 1.47 -21.49
C GLY A 36 50.29 2.64 -20.57
N GLY A 37 51.56 2.75 -20.17
CA GLY A 37 52.14 3.94 -19.52
C GLY A 37 52.24 3.82 -17.99
N THR A 38 53.27 4.29 -17.30
CA THR A 38 54.32 5.25 -17.67
C THR A 38 55.52 5.09 -16.72
N SER A 39 56.71 5.31 -17.28
CA SER A 39 57.85 6.07 -16.71
C SER A 39 58.23 5.90 -15.23
N ASP A 40 59.44 5.38 -14.99
CA ASP A 40 60.25 5.86 -13.87
C ASP A 40 61.68 6.17 -14.32
N SER A 41 62.17 7.31 -13.87
CA SER A 41 63.40 7.98 -14.26
C SER A 41 64.55 7.58 -13.34
N SER A 42 65.72 7.31 -13.91
CA SER A 42 66.98 7.66 -13.25
C SER A 42 68.10 7.79 -14.28
N GLU A 43 68.49 9.06 -14.48
CA GLU A 43 69.86 9.56 -14.42
C GLU A 43 70.93 8.69 -15.10
N ILE A 44 71.30 9.06 -16.33
CA ILE A 44 72.56 8.64 -16.94
C ILE A 44 73.19 9.85 -17.65
N ASP A 45 74.40 10.17 -17.20
CA ASP A 45 75.31 11.16 -17.73
C ASP A 45 75.71 10.92 -19.20
N LEU A 46 76.07 12.03 -19.83
CA LEU A 46 76.83 12.22 -21.09
C LEU A 46 77.70 11.03 -21.53
N GLU A 47 77.58 10.61 -22.80
CA GLU A 47 78.57 10.90 -23.85
C GLU A 47 78.16 10.33 -25.23
N ASN A 48 78.17 11.23 -26.23
CA ASN A 48 78.78 11.04 -27.55
C ASN A 48 78.43 9.81 -28.41
N ALA A 49 77.60 10.02 -29.44
CA ALA A 49 77.92 9.59 -30.81
C ALA A 49 76.95 10.22 -31.84
N SER A 50 77.52 10.95 -32.78
CA SER A 50 76.90 11.44 -34.00
C SER A 50 76.31 10.31 -34.84
N VAL A 51 75.05 10.42 -35.28
CA VAL A 51 74.58 9.92 -36.59
C VAL A 51 73.47 10.82 -37.12
N GLU A 52 73.64 11.24 -38.36
CA GLU A 52 72.75 12.07 -39.18
C GLU A 52 71.42 11.39 -39.56
N THR A 53 70.52 12.25 -40.04
CA THR A 53 69.51 12.01 -41.10
C THR A 53 68.21 11.27 -40.76
N GLY A 54 67.08 11.99 -40.96
CA GLY A 54 65.84 11.34 -41.39
C GLY A 54 64.54 12.03 -40.99
N ALA A 55 64.11 13.01 -41.80
CA ALA A 55 62.72 13.29 -42.20
C ALA A 55 61.53 12.99 -41.24
N SER A 56 60.92 14.09 -40.77
CA SER A 56 59.46 14.36 -40.77
C SER A 56 58.48 13.19 -40.61
N VAL A 57 57.96 12.97 -39.39
CA VAL A 57 56.54 12.66 -39.10
C VAL A 57 56.41 12.79 -37.58
N ASP A 58 55.85 13.89 -37.05
CA ASP A 58 55.12 13.84 -35.77
C ASP A 58 54.38 15.16 -35.49
N THR A 59 53.19 15.34 -36.07
CA THR A 59 52.27 16.40 -35.67
C THR A 59 50.83 15.99 -36.04
N SER A 60 50.39 14.82 -35.58
CA SER A 60 49.00 14.36 -35.77
C SER A 60 48.39 13.59 -34.59
N GLN A 61 49.14 13.27 -33.54
CA GLN A 61 48.60 12.46 -32.41
C GLN A 61 48.00 13.29 -31.27
N GLN A 62 48.38 14.57 -31.12
CA GLN A 62 47.90 15.40 -30.00
C GLN A 62 46.44 15.89 -30.16
N SER A 63 45.84 15.78 -31.36
CA SER A 63 44.46 16.21 -31.61
C SER A 63 43.42 15.12 -31.31
N VAL A 64 43.82 13.86 -31.13
CA VAL A 64 42.90 12.74 -30.89
C VAL A 64 42.60 12.58 -29.40
N GLU A 65 43.62 12.74 -28.55
CA GLU A 65 43.49 12.58 -27.09
C GLU A 65 42.61 13.69 -26.46
N GLN A 66 42.65 14.90 -27.01
CA GLN A 66 41.83 16.02 -26.55
C GLN A 66 40.35 15.87 -26.97
N GLN A 67 40.06 15.22 -28.10
CA GLN A 67 38.67 14.94 -28.52
C GLN A 67 38.07 13.76 -27.74
N VAL A 68 38.88 12.78 -27.33
CA VAL A 68 38.40 11.65 -26.51
C VAL A 68 38.05 12.11 -25.08
N ALA A 69 38.85 13.01 -24.49
CA ALA A 69 38.56 13.56 -23.17
C ALA A 69 37.29 14.43 -23.11
N GLU A 70 37.01 15.20 -24.16
CA GLU A 70 35.77 15.99 -24.27
C GLU A 70 34.53 15.11 -24.48
N GLN A 71 34.69 14.00 -25.20
CA GLN A 71 33.61 13.04 -25.45
C GLN A 71 33.26 12.22 -24.20
N GLU A 72 34.26 11.81 -23.40
CA GLU A 72 34.03 11.17 -22.10
C GLU A 72 33.36 12.12 -21.09
N GLN A 73 33.72 13.40 -21.08
CA GLN A 73 33.05 14.37 -20.20
C GLN A 73 31.57 14.57 -20.56
N GLN A 74 31.23 14.64 -21.85
CA GLN A 74 29.84 14.77 -22.29
C GLN A 74 29.03 13.51 -21.98
N GLN A 75 29.62 12.33 -22.18
CA GLN A 75 28.95 11.06 -21.89
C GLN A 75 28.73 10.86 -20.39
N PHE A 76 29.67 11.29 -19.55
CA PHE A 76 29.54 11.24 -18.10
C PHE A 76 28.49 12.21 -17.56
N GLU A 77 28.32 13.37 -18.20
CA GLU A 77 27.31 14.36 -17.82
C GLU A 77 25.90 13.91 -18.24
N GLU A 78 25.76 13.26 -19.40
CA GLU A 78 24.50 12.66 -19.87
C GLU A 78 24.08 11.45 -18.99
N GLU A 79 25.00 10.56 -18.62
CA GLU A 79 24.71 9.44 -17.71
C GLU A 79 24.25 9.92 -16.32
N LYS A 80 24.80 11.05 -15.85
CA LYS A 80 24.43 11.62 -14.56
C LYS A 80 23.03 12.24 -14.57
N GLU A 81 22.58 12.78 -15.70
CA GLU A 81 21.19 13.24 -15.87
C GLU A 81 20.22 12.04 -15.92
N GLU A 82 20.55 10.97 -16.63
CA GLU A 82 19.70 9.76 -16.69
C GLU A 82 19.53 9.10 -15.31
N ILE A 83 20.60 8.96 -14.52
CA ILE A 83 20.54 8.38 -13.18
C ILE A 83 19.66 9.23 -12.25
N LYS A 84 19.68 10.56 -12.43
CA LYS A 84 18.89 11.49 -11.62
C LYS A 84 17.39 11.42 -11.99
N GLU A 85 17.07 11.22 -13.27
CA GLU A 85 15.69 11.00 -13.70
C GLU A 85 15.14 9.64 -13.26
N GLN A 86 15.96 8.57 -13.33
CA GLN A 86 15.56 7.25 -12.83
C GLN A 86 15.32 7.25 -11.32
N ALA A 87 16.14 7.97 -10.55
CA ALA A 87 15.95 8.14 -9.10
C ALA A 87 14.68 8.94 -8.77
N ALA A 88 14.28 9.89 -9.63
CA ALA A 88 13.04 10.65 -9.46
C ALA A 88 11.80 9.77 -9.71
N ARG A 89 11.84 8.89 -10.72
CA ARG A 89 10.74 7.95 -11.01
C ARG A 89 10.60 6.84 -9.96
N GLN A 90 11.67 6.48 -9.25
CA GLN A 90 11.61 5.42 -8.23
C GLN A 90 10.80 5.84 -6.98
N LYS A 91 10.69 7.14 -6.68
CA LYS A 91 9.94 7.66 -5.52
C LYS A 91 8.42 7.52 -5.64
N GLU A 92 7.86 7.36 -6.84
CA GLU A 92 6.41 7.22 -7.01
C GLU A 92 5.89 5.81 -6.69
N SER A 93 6.75 4.78 -6.76
CA SER A 93 6.35 3.39 -6.52
C SER A 93 6.02 3.06 -5.06
N SER A 94 6.58 3.82 -4.10
CA SER A 94 6.41 3.57 -2.67
C SER A 94 4.99 3.90 -2.16
N ASN A 95 4.37 4.93 -2.73
CA ASN A 95 3.02 5.35 -2.32
C ASN A 95 1.95 4.33 -2.72
N PHE A 96 2.13 3.65 -3.85
CA PHE A 96 1.19 2.63 -4.31
C PHE A 96 1.12 1.43 -3.34
N TRP A 97 2.27 1.03 -2.80
CA TRP A 97 2.34 -0.09 -1.85
C TRP A 97 1.67 0.25 -0.51
N ILE A 98 1.88 1.47 -0.01
CA ILE A 98 1.21 1.95 1.22
C ILE A 98 -0.31 2.00 1.03
N ILE A 99 -0.78 2.54 -0.10
CA ILE A 99 -2.21 2.59 -0.44
C ILE A 99 -2.80 1.18 -0.50
N PHE A 100 -2.10 0.24 -1.13
CA PHE A 100 -2.53 -1.16 -1.21
C PHE A 100 -2.67 -1.81 0.18
N VAL A 101 -1.69 -1.61 1.07
CA VAL A 101 -1.72 -2.14 2.45
C VAL A 101 -2.90 -1.55 3.24
N VAL A 102 -3.17 -0.25 3.09
CA VAL A 102 -4.31 0.41 3.76
C VAL A 102 -5.64 -0.18 3.28
N ILE A 103 -5.82 -0.36 1.96
CA ILE A 103 -7.05 -0.94 1.40
C ILE A 103 -7.27 -2.36 1.92
N VAL A 104 -6.24 -3.21 1.92
CA VAL A 104 -6.32 -4.58 2.44
C VAL A 104 -6.67 -4.61 3.92
N SER A 105 -6.10 -3.72 4.72
CA SER A 105 -6.41 -3.60 6.16
C SER A 105 -7.87 -3.23 6.41
N VAL A 106 -8.41 -2.24 5.67
CA VAL A 106 -9.82 -1.82 5.77
C VAL A 106 -10.78 -2.96 5.36
N LEU A 107 -10.43 -3.70 4.30
CA LEU A 107 -11.21 -4.87 3.86
C LEU A 107 -11.18 -6.01 4.89
N ALA A 108 -10.05 -6.25 5.56
CA ALA A 108 -9.93 -7.28 6.58
C ALA A 108 -10.78 -6.94 7.83
N VAL A 109 -10.75 -5.68 8.28
CA VAL A 109 -11.54 -5.23 9.44
C VAL A 109 -13.04 -5.30 9.15
N SER A 110 -13.46 -4.86 7.96
CA SER A 110 -14.88 -4.90 7.55
C SER A 110 -15.38 -6.34 7.35
N ALA A 111 -14.59 -7.23 6.75
CA ALA A 111 -14.91 -8.65 6.63
C ALA A 111 -15.00 -9.35 8.01
N GLY A 112 -14.08 -9.02 8.93
CA GLY A 112 -14.09 -9.53 10.30
C GLY A 112 -15.35 -9.15 11.08
N ALA A 113 -15.74 -7.86 11.03
CA ALA A 113 -16.96 -7.38 11.67
C ALA A 113 -18.22 -8.01 11.06
N PHE A 114 -18.29 -8.13 9.73
CA PHE A 114 -19.40 -8.78 9.03
C PHE A 114 -19.54 -10.26 9.41
N PHE A 115 -18.43 -10.99 9.47
CA PHE A 115 -18.43 -12.39 9.84
C PHE A 115 -18.83 -12.60 11.30
N PHE A 116 -18.35 -11.73 12.21
CA PHE A 116 -18.70 -11.77 13.62
C PHE A 116 -20.19 -11.50 13.86
N TRP A 117 -20.77 -10.52 13.16
CA TRP A 117 -22.21 -10.25 13.25
C TRP A 117 -23.05 -11.40 12.69
N ARG A 118 -22.61 -12.02 11.59
CA ARG A 118 -23.29 -13.18 11.00
C ARG A 118 -23.23 -14.42 11.90
N ALA A 119 -22.14 -14.62 12.63
CA ALA A 119 -21.98 -15.72 13.57
C ALA A 119 -22.90 -15.61 14.79
N LYS A 120 -23.20 -14.38 15.25
CA LYS A 120 -24.01 -14.16 16.47
C LYS A 120 -25.52 -14.37 16.29
N LYS A 121 -26.02 -14.52 15.05
CA LYS A 121 -27.46 -14.61 14.75
C LYS A 121 -28.13 -15.97 15.00
N LYS A 122 -27.46 -16.99 15.54
CA LYS A 122 -28.02 -18.37 15.62
C LYS A 122 -28.48 -18.88 16.99
N ASN A 123 -28.42 -18.09 18.07
CA ASN A 123 -28.61 -18.65 19.44
C ASN A 123 -29.89 -18.22 20.19
N ASN A 124 -30.94 -17.72 19.52
CA ASN A 124 -32.14 -17.21 20.21
C ASN A 124 -33.50 -17.72 19.68
N VAL A 125 -33.58 -18.98 19.21
CA VAL A 125 -34.84 -19.54 18.66
C VAL A 125 -35.32 -20.84 19.34
N GLN A 126 -34.70 -21.30 20.44
CA GLN A 126 -35.21 -22.49 21.14
C GLN A 126 -35.10 -22.39 22.67
N GLN A 127 -36.02 -21.67 23.31
CA GLN A 127 -36.51 -21.97 24.66
C GLN A 127 -37.98 -21.54 24.76
N GLY A 128 -38.86 -22.35 24.16
CA GLY A 128 -40.30 -22.15 24.20
C GLY A 128 -41.02 -23.48 24.29
N LEU A 129 -40.86 -24.19 25.41
CA LEU A 129 -41.79 -25.25 25.83
C LEU A 129 -41.57 -25.56 27.32
N GLN A 130 -42.29 -24.84 28.16
CA GLN A 130 -42.61 -25.04 29.59
C GLN A 130 -43.33 -23.73 29.99
N THR A 131 -44.49 -23.65 30.64
CA THR A 131 -45.33 -24.58 31.39
C THR A 131 -46.66 -23.86 31.61
N LEU A 132 -47.78 -24.58 31.58
CA LEU A 132 -49.09 -24.08 32.03
C LEU A 132 -49.03 -23.80 33.54
N ASN A 133 -49.04 -22.53 33.94
CA ASN A 133 -49.28 -22.14 35.33
C ASN A 133 -50.15 -20.87 35.36
N PRO A 134 -51.34 -20.89 35.99
CA PRO A 134 -52.22 -19.72 36.00
C PRO A 134 -51.76 -18.70 37.04
N GLN A 135 -52.02 -17.43 36.72
CA GLN A 135 -52.14 -16.32 37.66
C GLN A 135 -50.87 -15.92 38.43
N ASN A 136 -50.06 -15.07 37.78
CA ASN A 136 -49.41 -14.00 38.51
C ASN A 136 -49.45 -12.72 37.68
N THR A 137 -50.26 -11.76 38.13
CA THR A 137 -50.36 -10.39 37.62
C THR A 137 -49.07 -9.65 37.96
N GLN A 138 -48.02 -9.93 37.20
CA GLN A 138 -46.82 -9.11 37.17
C GLN A 138 -47.06 -7.97 36.18
N PRO A 139 -46.73 -6.70 36.52
CA PRO A 139 -46.85 -5.60 35.59
C PRO A 139 -46.03 -5.93 34.35
N GLN A 140 -46.74 -6.17 33.23
CA GLN A 140 -46.14 -6.39 31.93
C GLN A 140 -45.26 -5.19 31.62
N GLN A 141 -43.95 -5.36 31.79
CA GLN A 141 -42.98 -4.48 31.17
C GLN A 141 -43.28 -4.60 29.68
N ALA A 142 -43.90 -3.56 29.12
CA ALA A 142 -44.28 -3.53 27.72
C ALA A 142 -43.07 -3.97 26.91
N GLN A 143 -43.20 -5.11 26.23
CA GLN A 143 -42.16 -5.65 25.40
C GLN A 143 -42.02 -4.71 24.21
N ILE A 144 -41.20 -3.66 24.37
CA ILE A 144 -41.02 -2.63 23.36
C ILE A 144 -40.52 -3.32 22.11
N ASN A 145 -41.28 -3.18 21.03
CA ASN A 145 -40.92 -3.75 19.74
C ASN A 145 -39.51 -3.25 19.36
N PRO A 146 -38.54 -4.12 19.04
CA PRO A 146 -37.17 -3.70 18.75
C PRO A 146 -37.07 -2.72 17.58
N GLN A 147 -38.07 -2.69 16.69
CA GLN A 147 -38.15 -1.70 15.61
C GLN A 147 -38.38 -0.28 16.16
N VAL A 148 -39.24 -0.13 17.16
CA VAL A 148 -39.52 1.16 17.83
C VAL A 148 -38.24 1.74 18.43
N LEU A 149 -37.35 0.89 18.97
CA LEU A 149 -36.07 1.33 19.52
C LEU A 149 -35.12 1.86 18.43
N GLN A 150 -35.15 1.28 17.23
CA GLN A 150 -34.36 1.77 16.10
C GLN A 150 -34.90 3.12 15.60
N LEU A 151 -36.22 3.24 15.46
CA LEU A 151 -36.87 4.49 15.09
C LEU A 151 -36.56 5.59 16.11
N LYS A 152 -36.60 5.30 17.41
CA LYS A 152 -36.23 6.24 18.47
C LYS A 152 -34.86 6.87 18.20
N ASN A 153 -33.84 6.06 17.94
CA ASN A 153 -32.48 6.56 17.72
C ASN A 153 -32.39 7.43 16.46
N TYR A 154 -33.08 7.02 15.39
CA TYR A 154 -33.15 7.80 14.15
C TYR A 154 -33.87 9.15 14.34
N ILE A 155 -35.04 9.14 14.99
CA ILE A 155 -35.81 10.36 15.29
C ILE A 155 -34.97 11.30 16.14
N MET A 156 -34.35 10.79 17.22
CA MET A 156 -33.50 11.59 18.11
C MET A 156 -32.31 12.22 17.37
N GLN A 157 -31.69 11.50 16.43
CA GLN A 157 -30.59 12.02 15.62
C GLN A 157 -31.04 13.15 14.67
N ASN A 158 -32.20 13.00 14.02
CA ASN A 158 -32.71 14.01 13.09
C ASN A 158 -33.23 15.25 13.83
N LEU A 159 -33.85 15.10 15.00
CA LEU A 159 -34.21 16.23 15.84
C LEU A 159 -32.98 17.04 16.26
N LYS A 160 -31.87 16.37 16.61
CA LYS A 160 -30.58 17.04 16.90
C LYS A 160 -29.99 17.79 15.70
N GLN A 161 -30.33 17.38 14.48
CA GLN A 161 -29.92 18.05 13.24
C GLN A 161 -30.86 19.21 12.86
N GLY A 162 -31.93 19.45 13.63
CA GLY A 162 -32.87 20.55 13.40
C GLY A 162 -34.03 20.22 12.46
N PHE A 163 -34.23 18.95 12.09
CA PHE A 163 -35.40 18.55 11.31
C PHE A 163 -36.68 18.64 12.14
N SER A 164 -37.77 19.07 11.52
CA SER A 164 -39.07 19.14 12.19
C SER A 164 -39.70 17.75 12.34
N ARG A 165 -40.64 17.61 13.29
CA ARG A 165 -41.37 16.36 13.51
C ARG A 165 -42.08 15.89 12.24
N GLU A 166 -42.70 16.80 11.50
CA GLU A 166 -43.48 16.52 10.29
C GLU A 166 -42.58 16.01 9.16
N GLN A 167 -41.38 16.59 9.00
CA GLN A 167 -40.40 16.13 8.03
C GLN A 167 -39.98 14.69 8.34
N ILE A 168 -39.65 14.40 9.60
CA ILE A 168 -39.24 13.06 10.04
C ILE A 168 -40.39 12.05 9.82
N VAL A 169 -41.63 12.41 10.18
CA VAL A 169 -42.81 11.55 9.97
C VAL A 169 -42.99 11.24 8.48
N SER A 170 -42.89 12.25 7.61
CA SER A 170 -43.06 12.06 6.16
C SER A 170 -42.06 11.06 5.57
N VAL A 171 -40.79 11.15 5.95
CA VAL A 171 -39.73 10.23 5.52
C VAL A 171 -39.94 8.81 6.04
N LEU A 172 -40.36 8.67 7.30
CA LEU A 172 -40.62 7.35 7.89
C LEU A 172 -41.85 6.68 7.27
N LEU A 173 -42.92 7.44 6.97
CA LEU A 173 -44.07 6.93 6.22
C LEU A 173 -43.67 6.50 4.81
N GLN A 174 -42.86 7.30 4.11
CA GLN A 174 -42.34 6.95 2.78
C GLN A 174 -41.45 5.69 2.81
N SER A 175 -40.77 5.45 3.93
CA SER A 175 -39.96 4.25 4.17
C SER A 175 -40.78 3.01 4.56
N GLY A 176 -42.12 3.14 4.66
CA GLY A 176 -43.03 2.04 4.94
C GLY A 176 -43.30 1.78 6.42
N TYR A 177 -42.88 2.66 7.32
CA TYR A 177 -43.25 2.55 8.74
C TYR A 177 -44.70 2.99 8.95
N SER A 178 -45.41 2.29 9.84
CA SER A 178 -46.79 2.66 10.17
C SER A 178 -46.83 3.88 11.10
N GLN A 179 -47.85 4.71 10.94
CA GLN A 179 -48.07 5.88 11.79
C GLN A 179 -48.05 5.54 13.29
N GLN A 180 -48.67 4.41 13.67
CA GLN A 180 -48.69 3.94 15.06
C GLN A 180 -47.28 3.67 15.62
N MET A 181 -46.40 3.06 14.83
CA MET A 181 -45.03 2.77 15.25
C MET A 181 -44.20 4.04 15.38
N ILE A 182 -44.42 5.00 14.47
CA ILE A 182 -43.79 6.32 14.50
C ILE A 182 -44.22 7.07 15.76
N ASP A 183 -45.53 7.15 16.03
CA ASP A 183 -46.08 7.81 17.20
C ASP A 183 -45.63 7.14 18.50
N GLU A 184 -45.54 5.80 18.52
CA GLU A 184 -44.99 5.06 19.66
C GLU A 184 -43.50 5.39 19.87
N ALA A 185 -42.70 5.46 18.81
CA ALA A 185 -41.29 5.82 18.91
C ALA A 185 -41.09 7.25 19.45
N PHE A 186 -41.94 8.20 19.04
CA PHE A 186 -41.91 9.57 19.55
C PHE A 186 -42.20 9.69 21.06
N LYS A 187 -42.89 8.71 21.68
CA LYS A 187 -43.10 8.72 23.14
C LYS A 187 -41.80 8.51 23.94
N TYR A 188 -40.76 7.99 23.29
CA TYR A 188 -39.50 7.63 23.94
C TYR A 188 -38.31 8.54 23.58
N VAL A 189 -38.56 9.62 22.84
CA VAL A 189 -37.56 10.63 22.45
C VAL A 189 -37.77 11.88 23.31
#